data_AF-R7UC90-F1
#
_entry.id   AF-R7UC90-F1
#
_cell.length_a   1.000
_cell.length_b   1.000
_cell.length_c   1.000
_cell.angle_alpha   90.00
_cell.angle_beta   90.00
_cell.angle_gamma   90.00
#
_symmetry.space_group_name_H-M   'P 1'
#
loop_
_entity.id
_entity.type
_entity.pdbx_description
1 polymer ?
#
loop_
_entity_poly.entity_id
_entity_poly.type
_entity_poly.pdbx_seq_one_letter_code
_entity_poly.pdbx_strand_id
1 'polypeptide(L)'
;FTVREEMPKGTFIGNVPEGANMAAEYTPDILDTLRYSFSRTEGNSVEDLFNLDEVSGDLTSAAVIDRDDICYQKEECQLKLKIQVLPEQYFAILTVNVQVIDINDNIPRFENSTYSVRVKENVFQYTKIVQVHATDPDKGQNG
;
A
#
# COMPACT_ATOMS: atom_id res chain seq x y z
N PHE A 1 3.68 -6.91 6.71
CA PHE A 1 2.20 -6.99 6.72
C PHE A 1 1.66 -6.69 5.33
N THR A 2 0.41 -7.03 5.07
CA THR A 2 -0.27 -6.74 3.80
C THR A 2 -1.59 -6.03 4.10
N VAL A 3 -1.94 -5.04 3.29
CA VAL A 3 -3.21 -4.31 3.37
C VAL A 3 -3.73 -4.12 1.95
N ARG A 4 -5.04 -4.25 1.73
CA ARG A 4 -5.63 -3.88 0.44
C ARG A 4 -5.95 -2.40 0.44
N GLU A 5 -5.84 -1.76 -0.72
CA GLU A 5 -6.27 -0.37 -0.87
C GLU A 5 -7.80 -0.22 -0.74
N GLU A 6 -8.26 1.03 -0.68
CA GLU A 6 -9.68 1.40 -0.57
C GLU A 6 -10.43 0.83 0.65
N MET A 7 -9.68 0.30 1.62
CA MET A 7 -10.22 -0.18 2.88
C MET A 7 -10.61 1.00 3.79
N PRO A 8 -11.68 0.86 4.59
CA PRO A 8 -12.14 1.94 5.46
C PRO A 8 -11.07 2.34 6.48
N LYS A 9 -11.11 3.59 6.92
CA LYS A 9 -10.28 4.08 8.03
C LYS A 9 -10.42 3.19 9.27
N GLY A 10 -9.31 2.90 9.94
CA GLY A 10 -9.26 2.05 11.13
C GLY A 10 -9.17 0.56 10.79
N THR A 11 -8.92 0.21 9.53
CA THR A 11 -8.70 -1.19 9.14
C THR A 11 -7.45 -1.73 9.82
N PHE A 12 -7.58 -2.89 10.46
CA PHE A 12 -6.47 -3.59 11.10
C PHE A 12 -5.52 -4.18 10.06
N ILE A 13 -4.22 -3.93 10.24
CA ILE A 13 -3.16 -4.35 9.32
C ILE A 13 -2.31 -5.46 9.94
N GLY A 14 -2.03 -5.38 11.24
CA GLY A 14 -1.26 -6.40 11.94
C GLY A 14 -0.81 -5.95 13.32
N ASN A 15 -0.30 -6.90 14.10
CA ASN A 15 0.27 -6.66 15.41
C ASN A 15 1.81 -6.71 15.32
N VAL A 16 2.47 -5.63 15.73
CA VAL A 16 3.93 -5.46 15.64
C VAL A 16 4.70 -6.47 16.50
N PRO A 17 4.41 -6.62 17.82
CA PRO A 17 5.10 -7.61 18.64
C PRO A 17 4.92 -9.05 18.15
N GLU A 18 3.72 -9.41 17.67
CA GLU A 18 3.46 -10.73 17.08
C GLU A 18 4.25 -10.92 15.78
N GLY A 19 4.21 -9.93 14.87
CA GLY A 19 4.92 -9.98 13.60
C GLY A 19 6.45 -10.01 13.73
N ALA A 20 6.99 -9.40 14.79
CA ALA A 20 8.40 -9.46 15.15
C ALA A 20 8.76 -10.67 16.02
N ASN A 21 7.78 -11.52 16.38
CA ASN A 21 7.94 -12.68 17.26
C ASN A 21 8.62 -12.33 18.60
N MET A 22 8.25 -11.19 19.19
CA MET A 22 8.86 -10.70 20.44
C MET A 22 8.61 -11.64 21.62
N ALA A 23 7.56 -12.46 21.56
CA ALA A 23 7.27 -13.50 22.57
C ALA A 23 8.32 -14.62 22.64
N ALA A 24 9.17 -14.77 21.62
CA ALA A 24 10.33 -15.68 21.69
C ALA A 24 11.52 -15.07 22.45
N GLU A 25 11.55 -13.74 22.62
CA GLU A 25 12.67 -12.99 23.17
C GLU A 25 12.38 -12.44 24.58
N TYR A 26 11.12 -12.09 24.86
CA TYR A 26 10.70 -11.43 26.10
C TYR A 26 9.62 -12.23 26.84
N THR A 27 9.62 -12.15 28.18
CA THR A 27 8.56 -12.73 29.01
C THR A 27 7.27 -11.91 28.90
N PRO A 28 6.09 -12.49 29.22
CA PRO A 28 4.83 -11.78 29.18
C PRO A 28 4.82 -10.50 30.03
N ASP A 29 5.44 -10.52 31.21
CA ASP A 29 5.54 -9.34 32.07
C ASP A 29 6.34 -8.20 31.42
N ILE A 30 7.40 -8.53 30.66
CA ILE A 30 8.18 -7.52 29.94
C ILE A 30 7.35 -6.98 28.78
N LEU A 31 6.70 -7.85 27.99
CA LEU A 31 5.87 -7.45 26.85
C LEU A 31 4.80 -6.43 27.25
N ASP A 32 4.17 -6.59 28.41
CA ASP A 32 3.14 -5.66 28.92
C ASP A 32 3.71 -4.27 29.29
N THR A 33 5.01 -4.18 29.58
CA THR A 33 5.71 -2.91 29.82
C THR A 33 6.20 -2.22 28.57
N LEU A 34 6.26 -2.90 27.44
CA LEU A 34 6.77 -2.32 26.20
C LEU A 34 5.82 -1.27 25.65
N ARG A 35 6.37 -0.23 25.04
CA ARG A 35 5.62 0.83 24.37
C ARG A 35 6.12 1.01 22.95
N TYR A 36 5.19 1.16 22.02
CA TYR A 36 5.46 1.23 20.59
C TYR A 36 5.14 2.61 20.05
N SER A 37 6.03 3.19 19.27
CA SER A 37 5.75 4.46 18.60
C SER A 37 6.51 4.55 17.28
N PHE A 38 6.04 5.40 16.37
CA PHE A 38 6.73 5.63 15.11
C PHE A 38 8.05 6.39 15.34
N SER A 39 9.14 5.84 14.83
CA SER A 39 10.43 6.51 14.74
C SER A 39 10.45 7.41 13.50
N ARG A 40 9.84 8.61 13.62
CA ARG A 40 9.79 9.61 12.55
C ARG A 40 11.21 10.02 12.17
N THR A 41 11.65 9.62 10.98
CA THR A 41 12.89 10.14 10.37
C THR A 41 12.47 11.20 9.35
N GLU A 42 13.10 12.38 9.37
CA GLU A 42 12.73 13.47 8.44
C GLU A 42 12.72 12.98 6.98
N GLY A 43 11.60 13.18 6.27
CA GLY A 43 11.56 13.07 4.80
C GLY A 43 10.56 12.09 4.16
N ASN A 44 9.72 11.37 4.90
CA ASN A 44 8.61 10.61 4.29
C ASN A 44 7.41 10.51 5.24
N SER A 45 6.31 11.20 4.95
CA SER A 45 5.07 11.25 5.76
C SER A 45 4.18 10.00 5.60
N VAL A 46 4.76 8.83 5.35
CA VAL A 46 3.97 7.59 5.18
C VAL A 46 3.40 7.10 6.50
N GLU A 47 4.01 7.44 7.63
CA GLU A 47 3.49 7.11 8.96
C GLU A 47 2.16 7.81 9.24
N ASP A 48 1.87 8.94 8.60
CA ASP A 48 0.59 9.65 8.78
C ASP A 48 -0.60 8.89 8.16
N LEU A 49 -0.32 7.88 7.31
CA LEU A 49 -1.33 6.97 6.77
C LEU A 49 -1.71 5.84 7.75
N PHE A 50 -0.96 5.70 8.85
CA PHE A 50 -1.11 4.62 9.81
C PHE A 50 -1.26 5.14 11.24
N ASN A 51 -2.03 4.40 12.03
CA ASN A 51 -2.08 4.54 13.47
C ASN A 51 -1.41 3.31 14.09
N LEU A 52 -0.66 3.54 15.17
CA LEU A 52 -0.04 2.50 15.96
C LEU A 52 -0.51 2.65 17.41
N ASP A 53 -1.09 1.60 17.96
CA ASP A 53 -1.43 1.57 19.38
C ASP A 53 -0.16 1.43 20.21
N GLU A 54 0.01 2.31 21.20
CA GLU A 54 1.23 2.38 22.00
C GLU A 54 1.41 1.15 22.90
N VAL A 55 0.32 0.49 23.30
CA VAL A 55 0.33 -0.60 24.28
C VAL A 55 0.22 -1.95 23.58
N SER A 56 -0.77 -2.16 22.72
CA SER A 56 -0.94 -3.45 22.04
C SER A 56 0.05 -3.63 20.89
N GLY A 57 0.54 -2.54 20.31
CA GLY A 57 1.35 -2.58 19.08
C GLY A 57 0.52 -2.88 17.83
N ASP A 58 -0.80 -2.69 17.88
CA ASP A 58 -1.68 -2.86 16.74
C ASP A 58 -1.51 -1.73 15.73
N LEU A 59 -1.22 -2.11 14.49
CA LEU A 59 -1.12 -1.22 13.35
C LEU A 59 -2.46 -1.17 12.62
N THR A 60 -3.02 0.03 12.46
CA THR A 60 -4.29 0.27 11.76
C THR A 60 -4.14 1.39 10.74
N SER A 61 -5.06 1.49 9.78
CA SER A 61 -5.07 2.59 8.81
C SER A 61 -5.59 3.89 9.45
N ALA A 62 -4.88 5.01 9.28
CA ALA A 62 -5.32 6.33 9.74
C ALA A 62 -6.25 7.03 8.74
N ALA A 63 -6.16 6.66 7.47
CA ALA A 63 -6.96 7.13 6.35
C ALA A 63 -7.33 5.97 5.41
N VAL A 64 -8.16 6.25 4.41
CA VAL A 64 -8.29 5.35 3.26
C VAL A 64 -6.98 5.41 2.48
N ILE A 65 -6.40 4.25 2.21
CA ILE A 65 -5.12 4.15 1.51
C ILE A 65 -5.45 3.88 0.05
N ASP A 66 -5.09 4.83 -0.80
CA ASP A 66 -5.16 4.73 -2.26
C ASP A 66 -3.74 4.42 -2.78
N ARG A 67 -3.57 3.27 -3.43
CA ARG A 67 -2.26 2.81 -3.92
C ARG A 67 -1.78 3.69 -5.05
N ASP A 68 -2.66 4.22 -5.89
CA ASP A 68 -2.29 4.99 -7.07
C ASP A 68 -1.71 6.35 -6.69
N ASP A 69 -2.21 6.95 -5.61
CA ASP A 69 -1.66 8.19 -5.05
C ASP A 69 -0.27 7.99 -4.43
N ILE A 70 -0.05 6.88 -3.74
CA ILE A 70 1.17 6.65 -2.93
C ILE A 70 2.28 5.96 -3.74
N CYS A 71 1.88 5.10 -4.67
CA CYS A 71 2.73 4.16 -5.39
C CYS A 71 2.48 4.20 -6.90
N TYR A 72 2.17 5.40 -7.44
CA TYR A 72 1.98 5.62 -8.86
C TYR A 72 3.05 4.93 -9.72
N GLN A 73 2.60 4.11 -10.67
CA GLN A 73 3.43 3.36 -11.63
C GLN A 73 4.48 2.40 -11.00
N LYS A 74 4.38 2.07 -9.71
CA LYS A 74 5.28 1.08 -9.08
C LYS A 74 4.70 -0.33 -9.19
N GLU A 75 5.54 -1.28 -9.60
CA GLU A 75 5.17 -2.71 -9.62
C GLU A 75 4.91 -3.24 -8.19
N GLU A 76 5.63 -2.78 -7.18
CA GLU A 76 5.39 -3.17 -5.79
C GLU A 76 5.28 -1.95 -4.89
N CYS A 77 4.14 -1.82 -4.20
CA CYS A 77 3.92 -0.78 -3.22
C CYS A 77 4.31 -1.29 -1.82
N GLN A 78 5.56 -1.04 -1.43
CA GLN A 78 6.11 -1.42 -0.14
C GLN A 78 6.39 -0.17 0.70
N LEU A 79 5.57 0.04 1.73
CA LEU A 79 5.69 1.14 2.67
C LEU A 79 6.54 0.69 3.87
N LYS A 80 7.66 1.37 4.09
CA LYS A 80 8.59 1.04 5.18
C LYS A 80 8.34 1.95 6.36
N LEU A 81 7.93 1.37 7.48
CA LEU A 81 7.69 2.06 8.74
C LEU A 81 8.81 1.69 9.72
N LYS A 82 9.34 2.68 10.44
CA LYS A 82 10.24 2.43 11.56
C LYS A 82 9.48 2.60 12.86
N ILE A 83 9.53 1.58 13.70
CA ILE A 83 8.86 1.55 15.00
C ILE A 83 9.94 1.48 16.07
N GLN A 84 9.93 2.42 16.99
CA GLN A 84 10.76 2.37 18.18
C GLN A 84 10.01 1.66 19.31
N VAL A 85 10.73 0.81 20.02
CA VAL A 85 10.30 0.12 21.23
C VAL A 85 10.89 0.85 22.43
N LEU A 86 10.08 1.09 23.44
CA LEU A 86 10.44 1.72 24.71
C LEU A 86 10.04 0.79 25.87
N PRO A 87 10.61 0.94 27.08
CA PRO A 87 11.59 1.95 27.53
C PRO A 87 13.03 1.67 27.07
N GLU A 88 13.98 2.57 27.40
CA GLU A 88 15.39 2.53 26.97
C GLU A 88 16.09 1.18 27.22
N GLN A 89 15.75 0.52 28.34
CA GLN A 89 16.27 -0.81 28.68
C GLN A 89 16.01 -1.87 27.60
N TYR A 90 14.91 -1.74 26.87
CA TYR A 90 14.47 -2.64 25.81
C TYR A 90 14.39 -1.91 24.47
N PHE A 91 15.19 -0.85 24.31
CA PHE A 91 15.15 -0.02 23.11
C PHE A 91 15.56 -0.82 21.88
N ALA A 92 14.65 -0.85 20.90
CA ALA A 92 14.87 -1.45 19.60
C ALA A 92 14.18 -0.63 18.53
N ILE A 93 14.75 -0.62 17.32
CA ILE A 93 14.09 -0.07 16.14
C ILE A 93 13.73 -1.22 15.22
N LEU A 94 12.44 -1.44 15.05
CA LEU A 94 11.86 -2.43 14.16
C LEU A 94 11.53 -1.78 12.82
N THR A 95 11.86 -2.45 11.72
CA THR A 95 11.44 -2.02 10.37
C THR A 95 10.27 -2.89 9.93
N VAL A 96 9.09 -2.29 9.80
CA VAL A 96 7.88 -2.94 9.34
C VAL A 96 7.65 -2.59 7.87
N ASN A 97 7.60 -3.62 7.02
CA ASN A 97 7.22 -3.46 5.62
C ASN A 97 5.73 -3.77 5.46
N VAL A 98 4.97 -2.79 4.99
CA VAL A 98 3.55 -2.92 4.66
C VAL A 98 3.41 -2.95 3.14
N GLN A 99 2.95 -4.07 2.62
CA GLN A 99 2.64 -4.21 1.20
C GLN A 99 1.19 -3.78 0.95
N VAL A 100 1.00 -2.78 0.10
CA VAL A 100 -0.33 -2.40 -0.37
C VAL A 100 -0.67 -3.26 -1.58
N ILE A 101 -1.81 -3.95 -1.49
CA ILE A 101 -2.34 -4.83 -2.51
C ILE A 101 -3.34 -4.04 -3.35
N ASP A 102 -3.08 -4.05 -4.65
CA ASP A 102 -3.88 -3.43 -5.69
C ASP A 102 -5.29 -4.05 -5.76
N ILE A 103 -6.31 -3.21 -5.87
CA ILE A 103 -7.69 -3.59 -6.22
C ILE A 103 -7.98 -2.99 -7.60
N ASN A 104 -8.70 -3.71 -8.47
CA ASN A 104 -9.19 -3.12 -9.71
C ASN A 104 -10.36 -2.17 -9.41
N ASP A 105 -10.05 -0.91 -9.13
CA ASP A 105 -11.02 0.15 -8.92
C ASP A 105 -10.93 1.25 -9.97
N ASN A 106 -9.93 1.20 -10.86
CA ASN A 106 -9.90 2.02 -12.06
C ASN A 106 -10.49 1.30 -13.27
N ILE A 107 -11.10 2.12 -14.12
CA ILE A 107 -11.67 1.68 -15.40
C ILE A 107 -10.76 2.16 -16.54
N PRO A 108 -10.43 1.31 -17.53
CA PRO A 108 -9.53 1.69 -18.61
C PRO A 108 -10.05 2.92 -19.35
N ARG A 109 -9.19 3.93 -19.52
CA ARG A 109 -9.54 5.16 -20.25
C ARG A 109 -8.86 5.20 -21.60
N PHE A 110 -9.67 5.36 -22.65
CA PHE A 110 -9.16 5.62 -23.99
C PHE A 110 -8.51 7.00 -24.09
N GLU A 111 -7.45 7.12 -24.90
CA GLU A 111 -6.75 8.40 -25.11
C GLU A 111 -7.69 9.50 -25.67
N ASN A 112 -8.64 9.12 -26.52
CA ASN A 112 -9.64 10.03 -27.08
C ASN A 112 -11.05 9.58 -26.73
N SER A 113 -11.91 10.55 -26.40
CA SER A 113 -13.36 10.31 -26.20
C SER A 113 -14.08 9.90 -27.49
N THR A 114 -13.49 10.14 -28.66
CA THR A 114 -14.03 9.71 -29.96
C THR A 114 -12.90 9.45 -30.94
N TYR A 115 -12.94 8.29 -31.62
CA TYR A 115 -12.02 7.96 -32.71
C TYR A 115 -12.79 7.99 -34.04
N SER A 116 -12.40 8.87 -34.96
CA SER A 116 -12.97 8.94 -36.31
C SER A 116 -11.92 8.58 -37.34
N VAL A 117 -12.18 7.53 -38.13
CA VAL A 117 -11.28 7.07 -39.20
C VAL A 117 -12.05 6.98 -40.51
N ARG A 118 -11.44 7.44 -41.60
CA ARG A 118 -12.00 7.34 -42.96
C ARG A 118 -11.34 6.18 -43.69
N VAL A 119 -12.15 5.30 -44.25
CA VAL A 119 -11.69 4.11 -44.97
C VAL A 119 -12.16 4.22 -46.42
N LYS A 120 -11.27 3.89 -47.37
CA LYS A 120 -11.64 3.82 -48.78
C LYS A 120 -12.47 2.57 -49.03
N GLU A 121 -13.49 2.65 -49.88
CA GLU A 121 -14.40 1.54 -50.18
C GLU A 121 -13.70 0.31 -50.78
N ASN A 122 -12.52 0.48 -51.38
CA ASN A 122 -11.77 -0.55 -52.08
C ASN A 122 -10.63 -1.17 -51.24
N VAL A 123 -10.69 -1.09 -49.90
CA VAL A 123 -9.72 -1.78 -49.05
C VAL A 123 -9.88 -3.30 -49.11
N PHE A 124 -8.75 -4.01 -49.11
CA PHE A 124 -8.74 -5.47 -49.10
C PHE A 124 -9.27 -6.03 -47.78
N GLN A 125 -9.81 -7.25 -47.85
CA GLN A 125 -10.19 -8.00 -46.65
C GLN A 125 -9.03 -8.11 -45.67
N TYR A 126 -9.35 -8.04 -44.37
CA TYR A 126 -8.39 -8.09 -43.25
C TYR A 126 -7.48 -6.85 -43.10
N THR A 127 -7.76 -5.74 -43.78
CA THR A 127 -7.05 -4.48 -43.53
C THR A 127 -7.37 -3.98 -42.12
N LYS A 128 -6.34 -3.77 -41.29
CA LYS A 128 -6.49 -3.11 -39.99
C LYS A 128 -6.86 -1.65 -40.20
N ILE A 129 -8.02 -1.23 -39.66
CA ILE A 129 -8.58 0.11 -39.88
C ILE A 129 -8.12 1.10 -38.82
N VAL A 130 -8.20 0.71 -37.54
CA VAL A 130 -7.78 1.53 -36.42
C VAL A 130 -7.31 0.62 -35.30
N GLN A 131 -6.24 1.05 -34.62
CA GLN A 131 -5.82 0.49 -33.35
C GLN A 131 -5.98 1.61 -32.33
N VAL A 132 -6.82 1.39 -31.33
CA VAL A 132 -7.03 2.33 -30.23
C VAL A 132 -6.20 1.89 -29.03
N HIS A 133 -5.81 2.85 -28.21
CA HIS A 133 -5.07 2.61 -26.98
C HIS A 133 -5.91 3.11 -25.80
N ALA A 134 -5.91 2.31 -24.73
CA ALA A 134 -6.50 2.67 -23.45
C ALA A 134 -5.46 2.43 -22.37
N THR A 135 -5.43 3.32 -21.38
CA THR A 135 -4.54 3.27 -20.24
C THR A 135 -5.34 3.05 -18.97
N ASP A 136 -4.85 2.15 -18.12
CA ASP A 136 -5.39 1.85 -16.80
C ASP A 136 -4.25 2.01 -15.78
N PRO A 137 -4.42 2.80 -14.71
CA PRO A 137 -3.38 2.97 -13.68
C PRO A 137 -3.22 1.75 -12.75
N ASP A 138 -4.19 0.83 -12.74
CA ASP A 138 -4.15 -0.40 -11.94
C ASP A 138 -2.97 -1.31 -12.31
N LYS A 139 -2.59 -2.22 -11.41
CA LYS A 139 -1.45 -3.12 -11.65
C LYS A 139 -1.85 -4.41 -12.37
N GLY A 140 -1.09 -4.76 -13.41
CA GLY A 140 -0.93 -6.15 -13.85
C GLY A 140 -2.13 -6.67 -14.64
N GLN A 141 -2.88 -7.65 -14.12
CA GLN A 141 -4.13 -8.07 -14.78
C GLN A 141 -5.31 -7.12 -14.50
N ASN A 142 -5.14 -6.23 -13.53
CA ASN A 142 -6.12 -5.21 -13.19
C ASN A 142 -5.94 -3.95 -14.06
N GLY A 143 -4.77 -3.77 -14.69
CA GLY A 143 -4.48 -2.74 -15.69
C GLY A 143 -3.49 -3.22 -16.74
#